data_AF-I0L2K0-F1
#
_entry.id   AF-I0L2K0-F1
#
_cell.length_a   1.000
_cell.length_b   1.000
_cell.length_c   1.000
_cell.angle_alpha   90.00
_cell.angle_beta   90.00
_cell.angle_gamma   90.00
#
_symmetry.space_group_name_H-M   'P 1'
#
loop_
_entity.id
_entity.type
_entity.pdbx_description
1 polymer ?
#
loop_
_entity_poly.entity_id
_entity_poly.type
_entity_poly.pdbx_seq_one_letter_code
_entity_poly.pdbx_strand_id
1 'polypeptide(L)'
;MLRLADHWVWDSWYARDDNGLWHVFFLRASRALHDPHRRHRRASIGHAVSTDLRTWQLVADAVVPADAPAWDDLATWTGCTVRGPDGRWYLYYTGVSRAEDGLVQRIGLAVSDDLTTWHRHGSEPVAQADPTWYELLDTDLWYEQAWRDPWVFPDPDGDGWHMLITARADTGAADTRGVVGHATSPDLLTWTVRPPLSTPAGFGHLEVPQVAVVDGQPLLLFSTDATVSARRDDHRIWVATGQSVRGPWDVAAARPVTHPHLYAPRLLPGPAGDWSLIGFLDHVDGTFVGELTDPIPVRYHASTGLTLDATAAIDAT
;
A
#
# COMPACT_ATOMS: atom_id res chain seq x y z
N MET A 1 -5.42 4.84 18.46
CA MET A 1 -4.35 5.28 17.55
C MET A 1 -3.16 4.35 17.78
N LEU A 2 -2.49 3.86 16.72
CA LEU A 2 -1.26 3.08 16.90
C LEU A 2 -0.05 4.01 16.91
N ARG A 3 0.60 4.11 18.07
CA ARG A 3 1.85 4.85 18.24
C ARG A 3 2.85 4.02 19.03
N LEU A 4 4.12 4.12 18.65
CA LEU A 4 5.22 3.46 19.33
C LEU A 4 6.18 4.51 19.87
N ALA A 5 6.62 4.34 21.12
CA ALA A 5 7.51 5.29 21.78
C ALA A 5 8.90 5.36 21.12
N ASP A 6 9.37 4.24 20.58
CA ASP A 6 10.73 4.06 20.08
C ASP A 6 10.81 3.93 18.55
N HIS A 7 9.67 3.86 17.85
CA HIS A 7 9.59 3.72 16.40
C HIS A 7 8.60 4.72 15.79
N TRP A 8 8.92 5.16 14.58
CA TRP A 8 7.90 5.69 13.67
C TRP A 8 7.15 4.53 13.04
N VAL A 9 5.87 4.72 12.77
CA VAL A 9 4.97 3.79 12.09
C VAL A 9 4.32 4.52 10.91
N TRP A 10 4.29 3.92 9.73
CA TRP A 10 3.67 4.57 8.55
C TRP A 10 2.78 3.63 7.74
N ASP A 11 3.06 3.36 6.47
CA ASP A 11 2.20 2.54 5.60
C ASP A 11 1.74 1.27 6.32
N SER A 12 0.43 0.99 6.23
CA SER A 12 -0.21 -0.10 6.95
C SER A 12 -1.18 -0.88 6.08
N TRP A 13 -1.41 -2.14 6.43
CA TRP A 13 -2.42 -3.00 5.83
C TRP A 13 -2.95 -3.98 6.87
N TYR A 14 -4.13 -4.55 6.59
CA TYR A 14 -4.94 -5.17 7.62
C TYR A 14 -5.44 -6.54 7.18
N ALA A 15 -5.52 -7.46 8.13
CA ALA A 15 -6.20 -8.74 8.00
C ALA A 15 -7.09 -8.95 9.22
N ARG A 16 -8.12 -9.79 9.07
CA ARG A 16 -8.99 -10.18 10.17
C ARG A 16 -9.02 -11.70 10.27
N ASP A 17 -8.67 -12.23 11.43
CA ASP A 17 -8.64 -13.67 11.65
C ASP A 17 -10.05 -14.26 11.84
N ASP A 18 -10.13 -15.60 11.96
CA ASP A 18 -11.39 -16.32 12.16
C ASP A 18 -12.06 -16.02 13.52
N ASN A 19 -11.29 -15.53 14.49
CA ASN A 19 -11.81 -15.12 15.80
C ASN A 19 -12.32 -13.67 15.79
N GLY A 20 -12.20 -12.98 14.66
CA GLY A 20 -12.60 -11.60 14.49
C GLY A 20 -11.58 -10.58 15.01
N LEU A 21 -10.37 -11.01 15.37
CA LEU A 21 -9.24 -10.17 15.77
C LEU A 21 -8.64 -9.49 14.53
N TRP A 22 -8.40 -8.19 14.63
CA TRP A 22 -7.69 -7.44 13.60
C TRP A 22 -6.19 -7.58 13.78
N HIS A 23 -5.50 -7.82 12.68
CA HIS A 23 -4.06 -7.76 12.54
C HIS A 23 -3.74 -6.54 11.69
N VAL A 24 -2.89 -5.65 12.18
CA VAL A 24 -2.27 -4.59 11.38
C VAL A 24 -0.81 -4.93 11.18
N PHE A 25 -0.41 -4.94 9.92
CA PHE A 25 0.98 -4.96 9.50
C PHE A 25 1.34 -3.55 9.08
N PHE A 26 2.53 -3.10 9.46
CA PHE A 26 2.92 -1.72 9.22
C PHE A 26 4.42 -1.58 9.07
N LEU A 27 4.84 -0.57 8.31
CA LEU A 27 6.24 -0.23 8.24
C LEU A 27 6.68 0.51 9.50
N ARG A 28 7.83 0.10 10.04
CA ARG A 28 8.45 0.72 11.22
C ARG A 28 9.95 0.92 11.06
N ALA A 29 10.46 1.96 11.71
CA ALA A 29 11.89 2.22 11.87
C ALA A 29 12.13 2.99 13.17
N SER A 30 13.30 2.76 13.78
CA SER A 30 13.63 3.34 15.08
C SER A 30 13.73 4.87 15.02
N ARG A 31 13.15 5.54 16.01
CA ARG A 31 13.31 6.99 16.26
C ARG A 31 14.76 7.34 16.64
N ALA A 32 15.58 6.37 17.03
CA ALA A 32 17.02 6.55 17.27
C ALA A 32 17.82 6.90 15.98
N LEU A 33 17.18 6.85 14.80
CA LEU A 33 17.76 7.40 13.58
C LEU A 33 17.85 8.92 13.60
N HIS A 34 17.06 9.58 14.47
CA HIS A 34 16.89 11.03 14.65
C HIS A 34 16.31 11.76 13.42
N ASP A 35 16.80 11.46 12.23
CA ASP A 35 16.30 11.96 10.95
C ASP A 35 15.26 10.96 10.36
N PRO A 36 13.97 11.37 10.23
CA PRO A 36 12.91 10.52 9.71
C PRO A 36 13.07 10.17 8.22
N HIS A 37 13.84 10.92 7.43
CA HIS A 37 14.08 10.57 6.02
C HIS A 37 14.91 9.29 5.88
N ARG A 38 15.68 8.91 6.90
CA ARG A 38 16.47 7.67 6.93
C ARG A 38 15.62 6.40 7.14
N ARG A 39 14.34 6.55 7.49
CA ARG A 39 13.46 5.42 7.86
C ARG A 39 13.26 4.41 6.73
N HIS A 40 13.15 4.88 5.48
CA HIS A 40 12.83 4.02 4.33
C HIS A 40 13.88 2.93 4.14
N ARG A 41 15.17 3.26 4.30
CA ARG A 41 16.29 2.31 4.19
C ARG A 41 16.52 1.43 5.43
N ARG A 42 15.65 1.55 6.43
CA ARG A 42 15.69 0.84 7.73
C ARG A 42 14.33 0.27 8.09
N ALA A 43 13.43 0.21 7.11
CA ALA A 43 12.08 -0.27 7.29
C ALA A 43 12.07 -1.79 7.48
N SER A 44 11.23 -2.21 8.41
CA SER A 44 10.80 -3.59 8.62
C SER A 44 9.29 -3.61 8.80
N ILE A 45 8.68 -4.79 8.69
CA ILE A 45 7.24 -4.98 8.83
C ILE A 45 6.94 -5.37 10.27
N GLY A 46 6.44 -4.41 11.04
CA GLY A 46 5.88 -4.63 12.36
C GLY A 46 4.48 -5.22 12.31
N HIS A 47 4.02 -5.73 13.45
CA HIS A 47 2.70 -6.35 13.58
C HIS A 47 2.09 -6.02 14.95
N ALA A 48 0.82 -5.62 14.94
CA ALA A 48 0.01 -5.43 16.14
C ALA A 48 -1.38 -6.01 15.93
N VAL A 49 -2.07 -6.30 17.02
CA VAL A 49 -3.43 -6.84 17.01
C VAL A 49 -4.41 -5.95 17.78
N SER A 50 -5.68 -5.99 17.39
CA SER A 50 -6.74 -5.18 18.01
C SER A 50 -8.10 -5.83 17.86
N THR A 51 -9.00 -5.60 18.83
CA THR A 51 -10.41 -5.98 18.73
C THR A 51 -11.31 -4.86 18.20
N ASP A 52 -10.81 -3.62 18.15
CA ASP A 52 -11.61 -2.41 17.89
C ASP A 52 -10.97 -1.43 16.88
N LEU A 53 -9.80 -1.76 16.31
CA LEU A 53 -8.99 -0.94 15.42
C LEU A 53 -8.44 0.36 16.05
N ARG A 54 -8.61 0.55 17.35
CA ARG A 54 -8.22 1.77 18.09
C ARG A 54 -7.15 1.48 19.13
N THR A 55 -7.37 0.40 19.88
CA THR A 55 -6.49 -0.11 20.93
C THR A 55 -5.65 -1.24 20.36
N TRP A 56 -4.34 -1.03 20.27
CA TRP A 56 -3.43 -1.95 19.60
C TRP A 56 -2.44 -2.57 20.60
N GLN A 57 -2.27 -3.88 20.51
CA GLN A 57 -1.23 -4.63 21.21
C GLN A 57 -0.13 -5.00 20.21
N LEU A 58 1.08 -4.50 20.43
CA LEU A 58 2.25 -4.90 19.65
C LEU A 58 2.56 -6.39 19.89
N VAL A 59 2.83 -7.13 18.83
CA VAL A 59 3.25 -8.54 18.86
C VAL A 59 4.60 -8.67 18.12
N ALA A 60 5.05 -9.90 17.85
CA ALA A 60 6.31 -10.13 17.13
C ALA A 60 6.27 -9.50 15.73
N ASP A 61 7.39 -8.92 15.28
CA ASP A 61 7.49 -8.37 13.92
C ASP A 61 7.24 -9.47 12.87
N ALA A 62 6.59 -9.11 11.76
CA ALA A 62 6.18 -10.08 10.75
C ALA A 62 7.32 -10.44 9.81
N VAL A 63 7.99 -9.45 9.21
CA VAL A 63 9.09 -9.66 8.26
C VAL A 63 10.14 -8.57 8.45
N VAL A 64 11.39 -8.99 8.59
CA VAL A 64 12.57 -8.12 8.61
C VAL A 64 13.39 -8.34 7.33
N PRO A 65 14.25 -7.40 6.92
CA PRO A 65 15.14 -7.59 5.78
C PRO A 65 15.96 -8.89 5.90
N ALA A 66 16.19 -9.55 4.78
CA ALA A 66 16.98 -10.78 4.76
C ALA A 66 18.47 -10.52 5.06
N ASP A 67 19.19 -11.57 5.43
CA ASP A 67 20.65 -11.52 5.54
C ASP A 67 21.27 -11.23 4.17
N ALA A 68 22.30 -10.38 4.17
CA ALA A 68 23.04 -10.10 2.94
C ALA A 68 23.94 -11.28 2.55
N PRO A 69 24.07 -11.62 1.26
CA PRO A 69 23.42 -10.96 0.13
C PRO A 69 22.01 -11.54 -0.17
N ALA A 70 21.02 -10.66 -0.30
CA ALA A 70 19.70 -11.01 -0.81
C ALA A 70 19.05 -9.82 -1.57
N TRP A 71 18.05 -10.12 -2.40
CA TRP A 71 17.36 -9.10 -3.22
C TRP A 71 16.54 -8.11 -2.37
N ASP A 72 16.25 -8.45 -1.11
CA ASP A 72 15.54 -7.62 -0.15
C ASP A 72 16.31 -7.40 1.17
N ASP A 73 17.65 -7.49 1.10
CA ASP A 73 18.49 -7.38 2.29
C ASP A 73 18.51 -5.96 2.91
N LEU A 74 18.18 -4.90 2.17
CA LEU A 74 18.27 -3.53 2.66
C LEU A 74 17.07 -3.12 3.52
N ALA A 75 15.85 -3.32 3.01
CA ALA A 75 14.61 -2.93 3.65
C ALA A 75 13.42 -3.72 3.07
N THR A 76 12.39 -3.92 3.91
CA THR A 76 11.09 -4.47 3.50
C THR A 76 10.02 -3.40 3.67
N TRP A 77 9.25 -3.16 2.62
CA TRP A 77 8.26 -2.08 2.48
C TRP A 77 6.84 -2.63 2.33
N THR A 78 5.92 -1.74 1.98
CA THR A 78 4.47 -1.89 2.03
C THR A 78 3.99 -3.15 1.33
N GLY A 79 2.92 -3.72 1.88
CA GLY A 79 2.43 -5.03 1.47
C GLY A 79 0.92 -5.17 1.47
N CYS A 80 0.50 -6.43 1.33
CA CYS A 80 -0.87 -6.89 1.43
C CYS A 80 -0.89 -8.31 2.00
N THR A 81 -1.81 -8.57 2.92
CA THR A 81 -2.00 -9.89 3.54
C THR A 81 -3.36 -10.43 3.14
N VAL A 82 -3.39 -11.61 2.52
CA VAL A 82 -4.62 -12.29 2.09
C VAL A 82 -4.65 -13.73 2.59
N ARG A 83 -5.86 -14.28 2.75
CA ARG A 83 -6.04 -15.70 3.05
C ARG A 83 -6.25 -16.49 1.77
N GLY A 84 -5.45 -17.52 1.56
CA GLY A 84 -5.60 -18.44 0.44
C GLY A 84 -6.74 -19.44 0.63
N PRO A 85 -7.16 -20.12 -0.45
CA PRO A 85 -8.20 -21.15 -0.39
C PRO A 85 -7.74 -22.41 0.36
N ASP A 86 -6.42 -22.57 0.56
CA ASP A 86 -5.80 -23.59 1.40
C ASP A 86 -5.87 -23.27 2.91
N GLY A 87 -6.44 -22.12 3.27
CA GLY A 87 -6.58 -21.66 4.65
C GLY A 87 -5.35 -20.95 5.20
N ARG A 88 -4.23 -20.89 4.45
CA ARG A 88 -2.99 -20.22 4.84
C ARG A 88 -3.04 -18.74 4.55
N TRP A 89 -2.15 -17.98 5.16
CA TRP A 89 -2.02 -16.54 4.98
C TRP A 89 -0.79 -16.20 4.14
N TYR A 90 -0.97 -15.28 3.20
CA TYR A 90 0.02 -14.85 2.23
C TYR A 90 0.26 -13.36 2.43
N LEU A 91 1.47 -12.99 2.86
CA LEU A 91 1.92 -11.60 3.00
C LEU A 91 2.86 -11.29 1.85
N TYR A 92 2.35 -10.52 0.89
CA TYR A 92 3.16 -9.90 -0.16
C TYR A 92 3.76 -8.62 0.37
N TYR A 93 5.02 -8.38 0.06
CA TYR A 93 5.72 -7.17 0.49
C TYR A 93 6.70 -6.72 -0.59
N THR A 94 7.05 -5.45 -0.55
CA THR A 94 8.13 -4.91 -1.38
C THR A 94 9.48 -5.11 -0.71
N GLY A 95 10.47 -5.57 -1.46
CA GLY A 95 11.85 -5.68 -1.00
C GLY A 95 12.80 -4.88 -1.89
N VAL A 96 13.87 -4.39 -1.27
CA VAL A 96 14.95 -3.65 -1.94
C VAL A 96 16.32 -4.11 -1.44
N SER A 97 17.34 -4.10 -2.31
CA SER A 97 18.68 -4.61 -2.01
C SER A 97 19.71 -3.50 -1.76
N ARG A 98 20.73 -3.80 -0.95
CA ARG A 98 21.93 -2.97 -0.83
C ARG A 98 22.73 -2.90 -2.12
N ALA A 99 22.76 -3.98 -2.90
CA ALA A 99 23.55 -4.07 -4.13
C ALA A 99 23.11 -3.05 -5.19
N GLU A 100 21.84 -2.66 -5.15
CA GLU A 100 21.20 -1.75 -6.10
C GLU A 100 20.88 -0.39 -5.46
N ASP A 101 21.51 -0.10 -4.34
CA ASP A 101 21.29 1.10 -3.51
C ASP A 101 19.82 1.35 -3.13
N GLY A 102 19.01 0.29 -3.11
CA GLY A 102 17.58 0.36 -2.86
C GLY A 102 16.73 0.95 -3.99
N LEU A 103 17.30 1.14 -5.18
CA LEU A 103 16.63 1.80 -6.31
C LEU A 103 15.78 0.84 -7.16
N VAL A 104 15.97 -0.47 -7.03
CA VAL A 104 15.21 -1.49 -7.76
C VAL A 104 14.25 -2.19 -6.81
N GLN A 105 12.95 -1.96 -7.02
CA GLN A 105 11.89 -2.51 -6.19
C GLN A 105 11.37 -3.82 -6.78
N ARG A 106 11.06 -4.78 -5.91
CA ARG A 106 10.53 -6.11 -6.28
C ARG A 106 9.54 -6.59 -5.24
N ILE A 107 8.70 -7.57 -5.60
CA ILE A 107 7.67 -8.10 -4.70
C ILE A 107 8.05 -9.50 -4.25
N GLY A 108 8.12 -9.71 -2.94
CA GLY A 108 8.32 -11.00 -2.30
C GLY A 108 7.06 -11.52 -1.65
N LEU A 109 7.16 -12.75 -1.11
CA LEU A 109 6.08 -13.42 -0.41
C LEU A 109 6.61 -14.06 0.89
N ALA A 110 5.84 -13.94 1.96
CA ALA A 110 5.95 -14.76 3.15
C ALA A 110 4.61 -15.45 3.41
N VAL A 111 4.66 -16.69 3.91
CA VAL A 111 3.48 -17.51 4.19
C VAL A 111 3.41 -17.83 5.68
N SER A 112 2.20 -17.79 6.24
CA SER A 112 1.92 -18.07 7.65
C SER A 112 0.69 -18.95 7.78
N ASP A 113 0.67 -19.81 8.79
CA ASP A 113 -0.51 -20.61 9.13
C ASP A 113 -1.38 -19.94 10.21
N ASP A 114 -0.86 -18.91 10.90
CA ASP A 114 -1.42 -18.33 12.14
C ASP A 114 -1.40 -16.79 12.19
N LEU A 115 -1.07 -16.12 11.08
CA LEU A 115 -0.87 -14.67 10.95
C LEU A 115 0.25 -14.06 11.82
N THR A 116 1.02 -14.87 12.54
CA THR A 116 2.02 -14.41 13.52
C THR A 116 3.41 -14.92 13.17
N THR A 117 3.52 -16.17 12.77
CA THR A 117 4.76 -16.83 12.36
C THR A 117 4.85 -16.84 10.84
N TRP A 118 5.80 -16.09 10.29
CA TRP A 118 5.96 -15.91 8.85
C TRP A 118 7.21 -16.61 8.32
N HIS A 119 7.06 -17.33 7.21
CA HIS A 119 8.15 -17.98 6.49
C HIS A 119 8.26 -17.41 5.08
N ARG A 120 9.43 -16.87 4.72
CA ARG A 120 9.72 -16.40 3.36
C ARG A 120 9.52 -17.53 2.34
N HIS A 121 8.86 -17.22 1.25
CA HIS A 121 8.65 -18.15 0.14
C HIS A 121 9.81 -18.04 -0.85
N GLY A 122 10.66 -19.07 -0.89
CA GLY A 122 11.82 -19.11 -1.79
C GLY A 122 12.91 -18.10 -1.43
N SER A 123 13.90 -17.97 -2.33
CA SER A 123 15.00 -17.00 -2.23
C SER A 123 14.88 -15.84 -3.23
N GLU A 124 13.89 -15.88 -4.11
CA GLU A 124 13.70 -14.96 -5.23
C GLU A 124 12.38 -14.19 -5.07
N PRO A 125 12.26 -12.98 -5.65
CA PRO A 125 10.99 -12.26 -5.72
C PRO A 125 9.95 -13.03 -6.54
N VAL A 126 8.68 -12.94 -6.16
CA VAL A 126 7.56 -13.58 -6.88
C VAL A 126 7.05 -12.74 -8.05
N ALA A 127 7.32 -11.42 -8.06
CA ALA A 127 7.00 -10.53 -9.17
C ALA A 127 8.00 -9.38 -9.30
N GLN A 128 8.31 -9.01 -10.54
CA GLN A 128 9.23 -7.92 -10.93
C GLN A 128 8.65 -7.16 -12.12
N ALA A 129 9.08 -5.93 -12.34
CA ALA A 129 8.68 -5.13 -13.51
C ALA A 129 9.10 -5.83 -14.81
N ASP A 130 8.16 -5.95 -15.76
CA ASP A 130 8.42 -6.48 -17.11
C ASP A 130 8.67 -5.31 -18.08
N PRO A 131 9.84 -5.23 -18.74
CA PRO A 131 10.17 -4.14 -19.67
C PRO A 131 9.29 -4.09 -20.91
N THR A 132 8.44 -5.09 -21.15
CA THR A 132 7.41 -5.05 -22.19
C THR A 132 6.37 -3.96 -21.91
N TRP A 133 6.16 -3.61 -20.63
CA TRP A 133 5.06 -2.74 -20.20
C TRP A 133 5.48 -1.62 -19.25
N TYR A 134 6.54 -1.84 -18.48
CA TYR A 134 6.91 -1.01 -17.34
C TYR A 134 8.33 -0.48 -17.45
N GLU A 135 8.52 0.74 -16.98
CA GLU A 135 9.81 1.41 -16.92
C GLU A 135 10.77 0.65 -16.00
N LEU A 136 11.97 0.37 -16.50
CA LEU A 136 13.10 -0.10 -15.70
C LEU A 136 13.95 1.08 -15.23
N LEU A 137 14.90 0.81 -14.32
CA LEU A 137 15.75 1.85 -13.75
C LEU A 137 16.50 2.64 -14.84
N ASP A 138 16.19 3.94 -14.92
CA ASP A 138 16.94 4.94 -15.68
C ASP A 138 16.99 6.22 -14.84
N THR A 139 18.13 6.46 -14.19
CA THR A 139 18.31 7.58 -13.26
C THR A 139 18.38 8.95 -13.94
N ASP A 140 18.52 8.99 -15.27
CA ASP A 140 18.43 10.24 -16.04
C ASP A 140 16.95 10.66 -16.24
N LEU A 141 16.00 9.72 -16.12
CA LEU A 141 14.56 9.96 -16.27
C LEU A 141 13.82 10.02 -14.94
N TRP A 142 14.11 9.11 -14.02
CA TRP A 142 13.41 8.99 -12.74
C TRP A 142 14.34 8.41 -11.66
N TYR A 143 14.07 8.75 -10.40
CA TYR A 143 15.01 8.44 -9.31
C TYR A 143 15.04 6.97 -8.88
N GLU A 144 14.13 6.12 -9.35
CA GLU A 144 14.01 4.70 -8.97
C GLU A 144 13.25 3.86 -10.02
N GLN A 145 13.33 2.53 -9.92
CA GLN A 145 12.42 1.62 -10.61
C GLN A 145 11.24 1.25 -9.70
N ALA A 146 10.05 1.75 -10.05
CA ALA A 146 8.83 1.53 -9.29
C ALA A 146 8.21 0.15 -9.59
N TRP A 147 8.16 -0.71 -8.56
CA TRP A 147 7.44 -1.98 -8.57
C TRP A 147 7.13 -2.42 -7.14
N ARG A 148 6.20 -1.70 -6.50
CA ARG A 148 5.96 -1.80 -5.05
C ARG A 148 4.47 -1.79 -4.67
N ASP A 149 4.22 -1.88 -3.37
CA ASP A 149 2.92 -1.73 -2.73
C ASP A 149 1.86 -2.69 -3.27
N PRO A 150 2.14 -4.02 -3.30
CA PRO A 150 1.21 -5.00 -3.83
C PRO A 150 -0.14 -4.92 -3.11
N TRP A 151 -1.23 -4.97 -3.88
CA TRP A 151 -2.59 -5.16 -3.37
C TRP A 151 -3.23 -6.37 -4.05
N VAL A 152 -3.40 -7.45 -3.30
CA VAL A 152 -3.88 -8.73 -3.80
C VAL A 152 -5.34 -8.95 -3.43
N PHE A 153 -6.14 -9.41 -4.39
CA PHE A 153 -7.55 -9.74 -4.18
C PHE A 153 -8.01 -10.84 -5.14
N PRO A 154 -9.01 -11.66 -4.77
CA PRO A 154 -9.52 -12.72 -5.65
C PRO A 154 -10.21 -12.12 -6.89
N ASP A 155 -10.13 -12.80 -8.03
CA ASP A 155 -10.90 -12.43 -9.23
C ASP A 155 -12.40 -12.54 -8.90
N PRO A 156 -13.18 -11.44 -8.96
CA PRO A 156 -14.61 -11.50 -8.68
C PRO A 156 -15.42 -12.35 -9.68
N ASP A 157 -14.88 -12.61 -10.88
CA ASP A 157 -15.60 -13.28 -11.97
C ASP A 157 -15.06 -14.70 -12.29
N GLY A 158 -14.12 -15.22 -11.52
CA GLY A 158 -13.49 -16.51 -11.82
C GLY A 158 -12.59 -17.08 -10.73
N ASP A 159 -11.82 -18.10 -11.11
CA ASP A 159 -10.85 -18.75 -10.24
C ASP A 159 -9.47 -18.11 -10.47
N GLY A 160 -9.01 -17.31 -9.51
CA GLY A 160 -7.69 -16.69 -9.57
C GLY A 160 -7.59 -15.42 -8.72
N TRP A 161 -6.49 -14.70 -8.91
CA TRP A 161 -6.09 -13.56 -8.10
C TRP A 161 -5.52 -12.46 -8.96
N HIS A 162 -5.80 -11.23 -8.57
CA HIS A 162 -5.23 -10.01 -9.12
C HIS A 162 -4.27 -9.39 -8.11
N MET A 163 -3.21 -8.77 -8.61
CA MET A 163 -2.32 -7.89 -7.84
C MET A 163 -2.26 -6.54 -8.53
N LEU A 164 -2.65 -5.47 -7.82
CA LEU A 164 -2.35 -4.10 -8.21
C LEU A 164 -1.00 -3.69 -7.63
N ILE A 165 -0.26 -2.88 -8.37
CA ILE A 165 1.14 -2.56 -8.07
C ILE A 165 1.37 -1.08 -8.36
N THR A 166 2.09 -0.38 -7.48
CA THR A 166 2.66 0.93 -7.81
C THR A 166 3.75 0.73 -8.84
N ALA A 167 3.49 1.21 -10.05
CA ALA A 167 4.37 1.03 -11.19
C ALA A 167 4.40 2.29 -12.06
N ARG A 168 5.31 2.30 -13.03
CA ARG A 168 5.45 3.36 -14.03
C ARG A 168 5.43 2.76 -15.42
N ALA A 169 4.69 3.39 -16.32
CA ALA A 169 4.67 3.03 -17.74
C ALA A 169 6.04 3.28 -18.37
N ASP A 170 6.39 2.54 -19.40
CA ASP A 170 7.65 2.68 -20.15
C ASP A 170 7.67 3.83 -21.17
N THR A 171 6.53 4.51 -21.35
CA THR A 171 6.30 5.53 -22.38
C THR A 171 5.67 6.80 -21.80
N GLY A 172 5.81 7.93 -22.53
CA GLY A 172 5.30 9.24 -22.11
C GLY A 172 6.34 10.12 -21.39
N ALA A 173 5.93 11.27 -20.85
CA ALA A 173 6.80 12.19 -20.14
C ALA A 173 7.16 11.65 -18.74
N ALA A 174 8.46 11.66 -18.39
CA ALA A 174 9.00 10.97 -17.21
C ALA A 174 8.31 11.35 -15.89
N ASP A 175 7.94 12.62 -15.70
CA ASP A 175 7.27 13.10 -14.48
C ASP A 175 5.79 12.71 -14.35
N THR A 176 5.24 12.01 -15.35
CA THR A 176 3.82 11.64 -15.42
C THR A 176 3.55 10.15 -15.62
N ARG A 177 4.59 9.32 -15.66
CA ARG A 177 4.48 7.89 -16.04
C ARG A 177 3.81 6.99 -15.00
N GLY A 178 3.33 7.51 -13.89
CA GLY A 178 2.66 6.70 -12.87
C GLY A 178 1.43 5.98 -13.45
N VAL A 179 1.36 4.66 -13.21
CA VAL A 179 0.23 3.80 -13.58
C VAL A 179 -0.08 2.77 -12.50
N VAL A 180 -1.28 2.21 -12.55
CA VAL A 180 -1.63 1.01 -11.77
C VAL A 180 -1.08 -0.21 -12.50
N GLY A 181 0.03 -0.75 -12.01
CA GLY A 181 0.58 -2.01 -12.49
C GLY A 181 -0.31 -3.19 -12.14
N HIS A 182 -0.19 -4.28 -12.92
CA HIS A 182 -1.06 -5.44 -12.82
C HIS A 182 -0.31 -6.76 -12.99
N ALA A 183 -0.61 -7.72 -12.12
CA ALA A 183 -0.28 -9.11 -12.31
C ALA A 183 -1.49 -10.02 -11.96
N THR A 184 -1.50 -11.22 -12.51
CA THR A 184 -2.52 -12.25 -12.25
C THR A 184 -1.87 -13.55 -11.76
N SER A 185 -2.52 -14.24 -10.83
CA SER A 185 -2.06 -15.55 -10.33
C SER A 185 -3.21 -16.55 -10.24
N PRO A 186 -3.01 -17.82 -10.63
CA PRO A 186 -4.00 -18.86 -10.41
C PRO A 186 -3.97 -19.43 -8.99
N ASP A 187 -2.86 -19.26 -8.26
CA ASP A 187 -2.54 -20.08 -7.07
C ASP A 187 -1.89 -19.29 -5.91
N LEU A 188 -1.82 -17.95 -6.01
CA LEU A 188 -1.12 -17.03 -5.10
C LEU A 188 0.43 -17.17 -5.09
N LEU A 189 0.99 -18.17 -5.76
CA LEU A 189 2.42 -18.45 -5.75
C LEU A 189 3.09 -17.98 -7.05
N THR A 190 2.44 -18.26 -8.18
CA THR A 190 2.94 -17.99 -9.52
C THR A 190 2.25 -16.77 -10.09
N TRP A 191 3.00 -15.71 -10.39
CA TRP A 191 2.46 -14.45 -10.91
C TRP A 191 2.85 -14.21 -12.36
N THR A 192 1.88 -13.83 -13.18
CA THR A 192 2.08 -13.37 -14.56
C THR A 192 1.84 -11.88 -14.63
N VAL A 193 2.88 -11.11 -15.00
CA VAL A 193 2.78 -9.67 -15.22
C VAL A 193 1.89 -9.39 -16.44
N ARG A 194 1.03 -8.38 -16.32
CA ARG A 194 0.06 -7.95 -17.34
C ARG A 194 0.29 -6.48 -17.70
N PRO A 195 -0.28 -5.99 -18.82
CA PRO A 195 -0.31 -4.57 -19.12
C PRO A 195 -0.92 -3.74 -17.97
N PRO A 196 -0.58 -2.44 -17.85
CA PRO A 196 -1.12 -1.59 -16.80
C PRO A 196 -2.65 -1.48 -16.87
N LEU A 197 -3.30 -1.30 -15.71
CA LEU A 197 -4.75 -1.10 -15.60
C LEU A 197 -5.16 0.37 -15.70
N SER A 198 -4.22 1.28 -15.96
CA SER A 198 -4.50 2.70 -16.19
C SER A 198 -3.49 3.28 -17.19
N THR A 199 -3.80 4.44 -17.77
CA THR A 199 -2.84 5.21 -18.56
C THR A 199 -2.25 6.36 -17.74
N PRO A 200 -1.03 6.83 -18.05
CA PRO A 200 -0.46 8.04 -17.47
C PRO A 200 -1.43 9.23 -17.49
N ALA A 201 -1.60 9.93 -16.37
CA ALA A 201 -2.57 11.03 -16.25
C ALA A 201 -2.11 12.21 -15.36
N GLY A 202 -0.80 12.46 -15.32
CA GLY A 202 -0.21 13.58 -14.56
C GLY A 202 0.27 13.21 -13.15
N PHE A 203 0.43 11.93 -12.88
CA PHE A 203 0.98 11.39 -11.63
C PHE A 203 2.34 10.75 -11.91
N GLY A 204 3.36 11.02 -11.10
CA GLY A 204 4.66 10.35 -11.20
C GLY A 204 4.59 8.89 -10.74
N HIS A 205 3.70 8.58 -9.81
CA HIS A 205 3.43 7.25 -9.26
C HIS A 205 2.08 7.26 -8.55
N LEU A 206 1.44 6.09 -8.45
CA LEU A 206 0.22 5.85 -7.69
C LEU A 206 0.54 4.85 -6.58
N GLU A 207 0.88 5.37 -5.41
CA GLU A 207 1.33 4.60 -4.24
C GLU A 207 0.17 3.94 -3.49
N VAL A 208 0.49 2.83 -2.83
CA VAL A 208 -0.41 2.14 -1.91
C VAL A 208 -1.80 1.88 -2.52
N PRO A 209 -1.89 1.38 -3.78
CA PRO A 209 -3.17 1.20 -4.45
C PRO A 209 -4.03 0.22 -3.64
N GLN A 210 -5.32 0.50 -3.57
CA GLN A 210 -6.30 -0.38 -2.95
C GLN A 210 -7.60 -0.33 -3.72
N VAL A 211 -8.25 -1.49 -3.90
CA VAL A 211 -9.62 -1.55 -4.41
C VAL A 211 -10.60 -1.94 -3.31
N ALA A 212 -11.75 -1.28 -3.31
CA ALA A 212 -12.85 -1.54 -2.39
C ALA A 212 -14.19 -1.20 -3.05
N VAL A 213 -15.28 -1.81 -2.58
CA VAL A 213 -16.65 -1.42 -2.96
C VAL A 213 -17.29 -0.68 -1.79
N VAL A 214 -17.29 0.65 -1.85
CA VAL A 214 -17.79 1.53 -0.79
C VAL A 214 -19.14 2.09 -1.20
N ASP A 215 -20.16 1.92 -0.35
CA ASP A 215 -21.55 2.34 -0.64
C ASP A 215 -22.04 1.87 -2.03
N GLY A 216 -21.63 0.65 -2.44
CA GLY A 216 -22.00 0.04 -3.72
C GLY A 216 -21.16 0.48 -4.93
N GLN A 217 -20.21 1.42 -4.75
CA GLN A 217 -19.35 1.90 -5.82
C GLN A 217 -17.96 1.24 -5.74
N PRO A 218 -17.47 0.58 -6.81
CA PRO A 218 -16.07 0.21 -6.93
C PRO A 218 -15.17 1.43 -7.00
N LEU A 219 -14.18 1.48 -6.11
CA LEU A 219 -13.19 2.55 -5.97
C LEU A 219 -11.78 1.97 -6.08
N LEU A 220 -10.89 2.74 -6.70
CA LEU A 220 -9.44 2.64 -6.55
C LEU A 220 -8.97 3.82 -5.71
N LEU A 221 -8.44 3.53 -4.52
CA LEU A 221 -7.74 4.46 -3.67
C LEU A 221 -6.24 4.40 -3.96
N PHE A 222 -5.56 5.54 -4.00
CA PHE A 222 -4.11 5.62 -4.07
C PHE A 222 -3.59 6.91 -3.43
N SER A 223 -2.30 6.93 -3.10
CA SER A 223 -1.59 8.11 -2.62
C SER A 223 -0.51 8.55 -3.61
N THR A 224 -0.10 9.82 -3.54
CA THR A 224 1.00 10.35 -4.35
C THR A 224 1.50 11.67 -3.76
N ASP A 225 2.80 11.91 -3.83
CA ASP A 225 3.44 13.21 -3.59
C ASP A 225 4.05 13.79 -4.89
N ALA A 226 3.96 13.06 -6.00
CA ALA A 226 4.47 13.48 -7.31
C ALA A 226 3.33 13.78 -8.30
N THR A 227 2.81 15.00 -8.24
CA THR A 227 1.83 15.52 -9.21
C THR A 227 2.42 16.65 -10.04
N VAL A 228 2.08 16.70 -11.34
CA VAL A 228 2.40 17.88 -12.18
C VAL A 228 1.68 19.13 -11.69
N SER A 229 2.21 20.31 -12.06
CA SER A 229 1.72 21.62 -11.62
C SER A 229 0.22 21.84 -11.80
N ALA A 230 -0.39 21.27 -12.84
CA ALA A 230 -1.82 21.38 -13.12
C ALA A 230 -2.76 20.66 -12.13
N ARG A 231 -2.21 19.80 -11.26
CA ARG A 231 -2.95 19.08 -10.19
C ARG A 231 -2.50 19.50 -8.78
N ARG A 232 -1.68 20.55 -8.65
CA ARG A 232 -1.14 21.05 -7.37
C ARG A 232 -2.17 21.82 -6.54
N ASP A 233 -3.21 21.11 -6.16
CA ASP A 233 -3.79 21.33 -4.84
C ASP A 233 -3.00 20.38 -3.91
N ASP A 234 -2.75 20.73 -2.64
CA ASP A 234 -1.90 19.96 -1.69
C ASP A 234 -2.47 18.55 -1.33
N HIS A 235 -3.30 17.98 -2.19
CA HIS A 235 -3.94 16.69 -2.06
C HIS A 235 -3.00 15.54 -2.40
N ARG A 236 -2.92 14.60 -1.46
CA ARG A 236 -2.01 13.47 -1.53
C ARG A 236 -2.72 12.12 -1.60
N ILE A 237 -4.04 12.12 -1.45
CA ILE A 237 -4.90 10.95 -1.46
C ILE A 237 -5.96 11.15 -2.53
N TRP A 238 -6.14 10.14 -3.38
CA TRP A 238 -6.97 10.22 -4.57
C TRP A 238 -7.81 8.96 -4.73
N VAL A 239 -9.00 9.13 -5.29
CA VAL A 239 -9.94 8.04 -5.58
C VAL A 239 -10.41 8.12 -7.03
N ALA A 240 -10.23 7.04 -7.77
CA ALA A 240 -10.86 6.83 -9.07
C ALA A 240 -12.03 5.85 -8.93
N THR A 241 -13.11 6.08 -9.69
CA THR A 241 -14.28 5.19 -9.72
C THR A 241 -14.18 4.20 -10.86
N GLY A 242 -14.62 2.96 -10.65
CA GLY A 242 -14.62 1.91 -11.67
C GLY A 242 -15.99 1.24 -11.82
N GLN A 243 -16.15 0.48 -12.90
CA GLN A 243 -17.31 -0.41 -13.08
C GLN A 243 -17.19 -1.71 -12.27
N SER A 244 -15.96 -2.14 -11.99
CA SER A 244 -15.64 -3.24 -11.09
C SER A 244 -14.30 -2.98 -10.40
N VAL A 245 -13.96 -3.80 -9.41
CA VAL A 245 -12.66 -3.75 -8.73
C VAL A 245 -11.48 -4.21 -9.61
N ARG A 246 -11.72 -4.76 -10.81
CA ARG A 246 -10.67 -5.18 -11.74
C ARG A 246 -10.09 -4.04 -12.59
N GLY A 247 -10.72 -2.87 -12.59
CA GLY A 247 -10.44 -1.84 -13.57
C GLY A 247 -10.94 -2.22 -14.98
N PRO A 248 -10.41 -1.60 -16.05
CA PRO A 248 -9.39 -0.55 -16.04
C PRO A 248 -9.85 0.72 -15.30
N TRP A 249 -8.90 1.55 -14.88
CA TRP A 249 -9.10 2.72 -14.05
C TRP A 249 -8.84 4.00 -14.83
N ASP A 250 -9.87 4.87 -14.90
CA ASP A 250 -9.70 6.24 -15.36
C ASP A 250 -9.13 7.10 -14.23
N VAL A 251 -7.81 7.04 -14.08
CA VAL A 251 -7.09 7.85 -13.09
C VAL A 251 -7.06 9.33 -13.47
N ALA A 252 -7.37 9.70 -14.71
CA ALA A 252 -7.50 11.10 -15.09
C ALA A 252 -8.71 11.76 -14.39
N ALA A 253 -9.78 10.98 -14.19
CA ALA A 253 -10.98 11.40 -13.46
C ALA A 253 -10.89 11.24 -11.93
N ALA A 254 -9.72 10.86 -11.39
CA ALA A 254 -9.54 10.69 -9.95
C ALA A 254 -9.83 12.00 -9.19
N ARG A 255 -10.57 11.87 -8.09
CA ARG A 255 -10.93 12.98 -7.19
C ARG A 255 -10.12 12.92 -5.90
N PRO A 256 -9.68 14.07 -5.35
CA PRO A 256 -8.93 14.08 -4.12
C PRO A 256 -9.82 13.73 -2.91
N VAL A 257 -9.20 13.13 -1.90
CA VAL A 257 -9.77 12.95 -0.57
C VAL A 257 -9.01 13.88 0.37
N THR A 258 -9.70 14.90 0.88
CA THR A 258 -9.04 15.97 1.64
C THR A 258 -8.81 15.57 3.09
N HIS A 259 -7.55 15.46 3.48
CA HIS A 259 -7.11 15.44 4.88
C HIS A 259 -5.73 16.11 4.99
N PRO A 260 -5.50 17.03 5.94
CA PRO A 260 -4.30 17.86 5.98
C PRO A 260 -3.01 17.09 6.29
N HIS A 261 -3.11 16.01 7.08
CA HIS A 261 -1.93 15.31 7.62
C HIS A 261 -1.83 13.83 7.23
N LEU A 262 -2.83 13.27 6.54
CA LEU A 262 -2.93 11.81 6.34
C LEU A 262 -2.18 11.41 5.07
N TYR A 263 -1.48 10.28 5.12
CA TYR A 263 -0.89 9.65 3.95
C TYR A 263 -1.04 8.12 3.99
N ALA A 264 -0.91 7.50 2.82
CA ALA A 264 -0.99 6.05 2.60
C ALA A 264 -2.17 5.35 3.31
N PRO A 265 -3.42 5.88 3.23
CA PRO A 265 -4.51 5.25 3.95
C PRO A 265 -4.98 3.95 3.28
N ARG A 266 -5.65 3.11 4.08
CA ARG A 266 -6.45 1.98 3.64
C ARG A 266 -7.92 2.17 4.04
N LEU A 267 -8.82 1.73 3.19
CA LEU A 267 -10.24 1.53 3.45
C LEU A 267 -10.45 0.19 4.16
N LEU A 268 -11.21 0.21 5.25
CA LEU A 268 -11.59 -0.96 6.02
C LEU A 268 -13.11 -1.04 6.15
N PRO A 269 -13.70 -2.22 5.89
CA PRO A 269 -15.12 -2.44 6.15
C PRO A 269 -15.39 -2.58 7.65
N GLY A 270 -16.42 -1.90 8.12
CA GLY A 270 -17.01 -2.08 9.44
C GLY A 270 -18.06 -3.20 9.45
N PRO A 271 -18.41 -3.70 10.65
CA PRO A 271 -19.34 -4.83 10.79
C PRO A 271 -20.77 -4.52 10.36
N ALA A 272 -21.16 -3.25 10.26
CA ALA A 272 -22.50 -2.84 9.84
C ALA A 272 -22.58 -2.47 8.34
N GLY A 273 -21.53 -2.78 7.56
CA GLY A 273 -21.40 -2.34 6.17
C GLY A 273 -21.01 -0.86 6.01
N ASP A 274 -20.72 -0.20 7.13
CA ASP A 274 -20.02 1.07 7.17
C ASP A 274 -18.55 0.91 6.73
N TRP A 275 -17.92 2.02 6.39
CA TRP A 275 -16.52 2.03 5.96
C TRP A 275 -15.75 3.05 6.77
N SER A 276 -14.50 2.74 7.04
CA SER A 276 -13.54 3.66 7.66
C SER A 276 -12.25 3.70 6.86
N LEU A 277 -11.52 4.79 7.05
CA LEU A 277 -10.18 5.02 6.52
C LEU A 277 -9.19 5.01 7.69
N ILE A 278 -8.08 4.31 7.56
CA ILE A 278 -6.94 4.42 8.47
C ILE A 278 -5.70 4.71 7.64
N GLY A 279 -4.99 5.79 7.94
CA GLY A 279 -3.69 6.11 7.37
C GLY A 279 -2.73 6.55 8.47
N PHE A 280 -1.54 6.99 8.10
CA PHE A 280 -0.60 7.55 9.06
C PHE A 280 -0.57 9.07 9.01
N LEU A 281 -0.37 9.68 10.17
CA LEU A 281 -0.07 11.11 10.28
C LEU A 281 1.36 11.34 9.79
N ASP A 282 1.50 11.99 8.65
CA ASP A 282 2.79 12.27 8.03
C ASP A 282 3.46 13.47 8.70
N HIS A 283 3.08 14.70 8.33
CA HIS A 283 3.61 15.92 8.95
C HIS A 283 2.51 16.72 9.64
N VAL A 284 2.73 17.07 10.90
CA VAL A 284 1.91 18.02 11.68
C VAL A 284 2.84 19.13 12.16
N ASP A 285 2.47 20.39 11.91
CA ASP A 285 3.28 21.57 12.24
C ASP A 285 4.75 21.46 11.80
N GLY A 286 4.97 20.91 10.60
CA GLY A 286 6.30 20.74 10.01
C GLY A 286 7.14 19.60 10.60
N THR A 287 6.59 18.81 11.52
CA THR A 287 7.28 17.67 12.15
C THR A 287 6.70 16.34 11.67
N PHE A 288 7.56 15.41 11.28
CA PHE A 288 7.13 14.05 10.94
C PHE A 288 6.64 13.30 12.19
N VAL A 289 5.38 12.84 12.17
CA VAL A 289 4.72 12.20 13.31
C VAL A 289 4.94 10.69 13.30
N GLY A 290 4.54 10.02 12.21
CA GLY A 290 4.71 8.58 12.03
C GLY A 290 3.90 7.75 13.03
N GLU A 291 2.59 7.94 13.05
CA GLU A 291 1.61 7.24 13.89
C GLU A 291 0.34 6.93 13.08
N LEU A 292 -0.32 5.78 13.30
CA LEU A 292 -1.56 5.44 12.57
C LEU A 292 -2.77 6.03 13.28
N THR A 293 -3.64 6.72 12.54
CA THR A 293 -4.88 7.29 13.07
C THR A 293 -5.82 6.22 13.63
N ASP A 294 -6.80 6.66 14.42
CA ASP A 294 -8.01 5.86 14.59
C ASP A 294 -8.79 5.73 13.26
N PRO A 295 -9.73 4.78 13.15
CA PRO A 295 -10.63 4.69 12.01
C PRO A 295 -11.44 5.98 11.83
N ILE A 296 -11.30 6.61 10.68
CA ILE A 296 -12.05 7.80 10.26
C ILE A 296 -13.23 7.33 9.39
N PRO A 297 -14.49 7.50 9.81
CA PRO A 297 -15.64 7.07 9.02
C PRO A 297 -15.67 7.74 7.65
N VAL A 298 -16.03 6.98 6.62
CA VAL A 298 -16.13 7.48 5.24
C VAL A 298 -17.45 7.10 4.58
N ARG A 299 -17.85 7.93 3.62
CA ARG A 299 -18.98 7.68 2.72
C ARG A 299 -18.62 8.05 1.30
N TYR A 300 -19.17 7.33 0.34
CA TYR A 300 -19.10 7.70 -1.06
C TYR A 300 -20.45 8.26 -1.54
N HIS A 301 -20.41 9.41 -2.19
CA HIS A 301 -21.53 9.97 -2.92
C HIS A 301 -21.08 10.38 -4.33
N ALA A 302 -21.86 10.05 -5.36
CA ALA A 302 -21.50 10.35 -6.75
C ALA A 302 -21.24 11.86 -7.02
N SER A 303 -21.94 12.75 -6.30
CA SER A 303 -21.75 14.20 -6.43
C SER A 303 -20.44 14.68 -5.82
N THR A 304 -20.08 14.22 -4.61
CA THR A 304 -18.96 14.75 -3.82
C THR A 304 -17.72 13.85 -3.78
N GLY A 305 -17.79 12.62 -4.29
CA GLY A 305 -16.71 11.63 -4.15
C GLY A 305 -16.69 10.95 -2.78
N LEU A 306 -15.53 10.40 -2.42
CA LEU A 306 -15.30 9.82 -1.09
C LEU A 306 -15.07 10.95 -0.06
N THR A 307 -15.93 11.04 0.94
CA THR A 307 -15.89 12.07 1.98
C THR A 307 -15.60 11.46 3.34
N LEU A 308 -14.76 12.14 4.13
CA LEU A 308 -14.48 11.81 5.52
C LEU A 308 -15.53 12.49 6.43
N ASP A 309 -16.03 11.82 7.45
CA ASP A 309 -16.92 12.46 8.44
C ASP A 309 -16.11 13.42 9.33
N ALA A 310 -16.37 14.72 9.17
CA ALA A 310 -15.60 15.82 9.76
C ALA A 310 -15.62 15.84 11.30
N THR A 311 -16.57 15.16 11.94
CA THR A 311 -16.64 15.11 13.42
C THR A 311 -15.59 14.19 14.04
N ALA A 312 -15.05 13.22 13.29
CA ALA A 312 -13.99 12.32 13.76
C ALA A 312 -12.58 12.81 13.41
N ALA A 313 -12.44 13.75 12.47
CA ALA A 313 -11.14 14.24 11.99
C ALA A 313 -10.47 15.25 12.95
N ILE A 314 -11.24 15.90 13.84
CA ILE A 314 -10.74 16.89 14.81
C ILE A 314 -10.15 16.23 16.06
N ASP A 315 -10.63 15.04 16.44
CA ASP A 315 -10.15 14.29 17.61
C ASP A 315 -8.99 13.32 17.27
N ALA A 316 -8.59 13.26 15.99
CA ALA A 316 -7.52 12.39 15.48
C ALA A 316 -6.19 13.13 15.21
N THR A 317 -6.12 14.43 15.53
CA THR A 317 -4.90 15.26 15.50
C THR A 317 -4.27 15.40 16.87
#